data_AF-A0A5E8CGZ3-F1
#
_entry.id   AF-A0A5E8CGZ3-F1
#
_cell.length_a   1.000
_cell.length_b   1.000
_cell.length_c   1.000
_cell.angle_alpha   90.00
_cell.angle_beta   90.00
_cell.angle_gamma   90.00
#
_symmetry.space_group_name_H-M   'P 1'
#
loop_
_entity.id
_entity.type
_entity.pdbx_description
1 polymer ?
#
loop_
_entity_poly.entity_id
_entity_poly.type
_entity_poly.pdbx_seq_one_letter_code
_entity_poly.pdbx_strand_id
1 'polypeptide(L)'
;MEKLYYDVMVKIFNYLAPEEISKFAITSKRNKIRCQRFLDEYLLRINKNKIFKKYNFTIKEIINNLYFLNNNTYEITKFNINKTVGRIIWEVEKNKIEILYYDDTRIRQIWYRNEKKHRENKPAWIEWYTSGELSFMSWFKDNNPYRLNKPAYISWFKNGSVKKEIWMINYKISRIKGPAYQEWYENNIKKIEKWLINGNPKIKKGIPWKTIWNEKGYKIEDHYGYTISHPNLITYYENGRKKTEQWQTNSGLSRFTGPALIKWDKEGYLEYEGWYYRNIFYRKNRDAQIWWNHKGKITKSEFRFEMKNSYTLVFFYKGFRLMLHELVYILLLIIFIKFYY
;
A
#
# COMPACT_ATOMS: atom_id res chain seq x y z
N MET A 1 14.44 36.43 20.97
CA MET A 1 15.57 35.58 20.53
C MET A 1 15.63 35.48 19.02
N GLU A 2 14.52 35.14 18.35
CA GLU A 2 14.43 35.08 16.88
C GLU A 2 14.67 36.41 16.17
N LYS A 3 14.13 37.52 16.68
CA LYS A 3 14.33 38.85 16.06
C LYS A 3 15.81 39.29 16.07
N LEU A 4 16.54 38.98 17.14
CA LEU A 4 17.97 39.34 17.23
C LEU A 4 18.84 38.42 16.35
N TYR A 5 18.51 37.12 16.26
CA TYR A 5 19.17 36.19 15.35
C TYR A 5 18.94 36.58 13.88
N TYR A 6 17.70 36.95 13.55
CA TYR A 6 17.32 37.46 12.24
C TYR A 6 18.01 38.79 11.92
N ASP A 7 18.03 39.75 12.84
CA ASP A 7 18.69 41.04 12.65
C ASP A 7 20.22 40.90 12.49
N VAL A 8 20.84 39.92 13.15
CA VAL A 8 22.27 39.60 13.00
C VAL A 8 22.54 38.96 11.64
N MET A 9 21.73 37.97 11.23
CA MET A 9 21.88 37.31 9.93
C MET A 9 21.62 38.28 8.78
N VAL A 10 20.58 39.11 8.87
CA VAL A 10 20.27 40.17 7.90
C VAL A 10 21.38 41.22 7.85
N LYS A 11 21.98 41.61 8.98
CA LYS A 11 23.13 42.53 8.97
C LYS A 11 24.39 41.89 8.38
N ILE A 12 24.63 40.60 8.60
CA ILE A 12 25.74 39.85 7.98
C ILE A 12 25.55 39.78 6.45
N PHE A 13 24.33 39.49 6.00
CA PHE A 13 24.01 39.39 4.57
C PHE A 13 23.89 40.76 3.87
N ASN A 14 23.46 41.82 4.56
CA ASN A 14 23.35 43.16 3.99
C ASN A 14 24.68 43.92 3.95
N TYR A 15 25.66 43.59 4.81
CA TYR A 15 27.00 44.17 4.74
C TYR A 15 27.88 43.53 3.66
N LEU A 16 27.52 42.34 3.18
CA LEU A 16 28.21 41.65 2.12
C LEU A 16 27.39 41.82 0.84
N ALA A 17 27.73 42.83 0.03
CA ALA A 17 27.12 42.95 -1.29
C ALA A 17 27.36 41.64 -2.07
N PRO A 18 26.36 41.10 -2.79
CA PRO A 18 26.50 39.86 -3.57
C PRO A 18 27.72 39.88 -4.51
N GLU A 19 28.07 41.06 -5.01
CA GLU A 19 29.24 41.33 -5.86
C GLU A 19 30.57 41.21 -5.11
N GLU A 20 30.62 41.52 -3.81
CA GLU A 20 31.82 41.32 -2.98
C GLU A 20 32.01 39.86 -2.58
N ILE A 21 30.92 39.13 -2.31
CA ILE A 21 30.96 37.68 -2.04
C ILE A 21 31.55 36.93 -3.25
N SER A 22 31.22 37.35 -4.47
CA SER A 22 31.79 36.77 -5.71
C SER A 22 33.29 37.04 -5.88
N LYS A 23 33.78 38.22 -5.47
CA LYS A 23 35.22 38.56 -5.46
C LYS A 23 36.00 37.79 -4.38
N PHE A 24 35.30 37.27 -3.37
CA PHE A 24 35.81 36.35 -2.36
C PHE A 24 35.76 34.88 -2.78
N ALA A 25 35.51 34.55 -4.05
CA ALA A 25 35.81 33.22 -4.59
C ALA A 25 37.32 32.94 -4.42
N ILE A 26 37.66 32.20 -3.36
CA ILE A 26 39.01 31.96 -2.87
C ILE A 26 39.74 31.02 -3.83
N THR A 27 40.47 31.58 -4.78
CA THR A 27 41.48 30.83 -5.56
C THR A 27 42.91 31.11 -5.08
N SER A 28 43.15 32.11 -4.22
CA SER A 28 44.48 32.46 -3.71
C SER A 28 44.62 32.35 -2.19
N LYS A 29 45.78 31.82 -1.74
CA LYS A 29 46.19 31.70 -0.33
C LYS A 29 46.08 33.03 0.44
N ARG A 30 46.26 34.17 -0.26
CA ARG A 30 46.18 35.53 0.31
C ARG A 30 44.75 35.94 0.68
N ASN A 31 43.76 35.53 -0.12
CA ASN A 31 42.35 35.83 0.16
C ASN A 31 41.80 34.96 1.30
N LYS A 32 42.28 33.72 1.42
CA LYS A 32 41.97 32.84 2.57
C LYS A 32 42.40 33.47 3.90
N ILE A 33 43.59 34.07 3.95
CA ILE A 33 44.11 34.78 5.14
C ILE A 33 43.28 36.04 5.47
N ARG A 34 42.76 36.75 4.45
CA ARG A 34 41.91 37.93 4.66
C ARG A 34 40.52 37.56 5.19
N CYS A 35 39.88 36.52 4.64
CA CYS A 35 38.62 35.99 5.19
C CYS A 35 38.79 35.51 6.63
N GLN A 36 39.89 34.80 6.90
CA GLN A 36 40.20 34.32 8.25
C GLN A 36 40.34 35.50 9.23
N ARG A 37 41.11 36.54 8.88
CA ARG A 37 41.25 37.75 9.70
C ARG A 37 39.92 38.50 9.91
N PHE A 38 39.08 38.60 8.89
CA PHE A 38 37.77 39.24 9.00
C PHE A 38 36.83 38.46 9.94
N LEU A 39 36.80 37.13 9.81
CA LEU A 39 36.05 36.26 10.72
C LEU A 39 36.59 36.33 12.14
N ASP A 40 37.91 36.33 12.33
CA ASP A 40 38.55 36.43 13.64
C ASP A 40 38.27 37.78 14.32
N GLU A 41 38.31 38.91 13.59
CA GLU A 41 37.93 40.23 14.11
C GLU A 41 36.44 40.32 14.45
N TYR A 42 35.58 39.75 13.62
CA TYR A 42 34.14 39.72 13.85
C TYR A 42 33.79 38.86 15.08
N LEU A 43 34.45 37.71 15.24
CA LEU A 43 34.35 36.84 16.41
C LEU A 43 34.86 37.55 17.68
N LEU A 44 35.93 38.32 17.62
CA LEU A 44 36.41 39.15 18.74
C LEU A 44 35.39 40.23 19.15
N ARG A 45 34.67 40.82 18.19
CA ARG A 45 33.60 41.79 18.47
C ARG A 45 32.35 41.14 19.08
N ILE A 46 31.99 39.93 18.64
CA ILE A 46 30.88 39.17 19.22
C ILE A 46 31.22 38.67 20.63
N ASN A 47 32.45 38.17 20.86
CA ASN A 47 32.87 37.62 22.14
C ASN A 47 33.04 38.69 23.24
N LYS A 48 33.31 39.95 22.87
CA LYS A 48 33.27 41.10 23.79
C LYS A 48 31.86 41.46 24.25
N ASN A 49 30.82 41.08 23.51
CA ASN A 49 29.44 41.28 23.92
C ASN A 49 29.02 40.17 24.91
N LYS A 50 28.92 40.51 26.20
CA LYS A 50 28.60 39.59 27.32
C LYS A 50 27.35 38.71 27.11
N ILE A 51 26.48 39.08 26.17
CA ILE A 51 25.23 38.39 25.80
C ILE A 51 25.48 37.00 25.20
N PHE A 52 26.62 36.75 24.54
CA PHE A 52 26.86 35.52 23.78
C PHE A 52 27.57 34.39 24.54
N LYS A 53 28.06 34.64 25.77
CA LYS A 53 28.73 33.61 26.60
C LYS A 53 27.82 32.44 26.97
N LYS A 54 26.50 32.60 26.89
CA LYS A 54 25.50 31.58 27.26
C LYS A 54 25.24 30.54 26.15
N TYR A 55 25.59 30.84 24.90
CA TYR A 55 25.23 30.02 23.73
C TYR A 55 26.48 29.40 23.07
N ASN A 56 27.28 28.70 23.86
CA ASN A 56 28.51 28.03 23.42
C ASN A 56 28.27 26.85 22.44
N PHE A 57 27.04 26.67 21.98
CA PHE A 57 26.69 25.76 20.90
C PHE A 57 26.89 26.48 19.55
N THR A 58 27.85 25.91 18.80
CA THR A 58 27.82 25.72 17.34
C THR A 58 28.22 26.85 16.39
N ILE A 59 29.01 27.84 16.83
CA ILE A 59 29.85 28.61 15.88
C ILE A 59 30.85 27.68 15.16
N LYS A 60 31.44 26.71 15.86
CA LYS A 60 32.35 25.71 15.26
C LYS A 60 31.64 24.79 14.26
N GLU A 61 30.37 24.48 14.49
CA GLU A 61 29.55 23.63 13.62
C GLU A 61 29.07 24.40 12.38
N ILE A 62 28.69 25.68 12.56
CA ILE A 62 28.43 26.61 11.46
C ILE A 62 29.69 26.80 10.60
N ILE A 63 30.86 26.98 11.23
CA ILE A 63 32.15 27.09 10.53
C ILE A 63 32.49 25.79 9.80
N ASN A 64 32.27 24.61 10.39
CA ASN A 64 32.52 23.33 9.72
C ASN A 64 31.58 23.11 8.52
N ASN A 65 30.32 23.51 8.64
CA ASN A 65 29.36 23.48 7.53
C ASN A 65 29.74 24.47 6.43
N LEU A 66 30.22 25.67 6.79
CA LEU A 66 30.73 26.68 5.86
C LEU A 66 32.06 26.26 5.20
N TYR A 67 32.94 25.56 5.91
CA TYR A 67 34.19 25.03 5.35
C TYR A 67 33.92 23.93 4.32
N PHE A 68 32.91 23.08 4.55
CA PHE A 68 32.45 22.07 3.59
C PHE A 68 31.79 22.71 2.34
N LEU A 69 31.16 23.87 2.51
CA LEU A 69 30.57 24.69 1.46
C LEU A 69 31.58 25.43 0.58
N ASN A 70 32.87 25.51 0.94
CA ASN A 70 33.82 26.36 0.22
C ASN A 70 34.74 25.60 -0.76
N ASN A 71 34.75 24.26 -0.73
CA ASN A 71 35.62 23.43 -1.58
C ASN A 71 34.93 22.84 -2.81
N ASN A 72 33.62 23.00 -2.96
CA ASN A 72 32.92 22.68 -4.21
C ASN A 72 32.25 23.95 -4.72
N THR A 73 32.25 24.16 -6.03
CA THR A 73 31.52 25.26 -6.65
C THR A 73 30.02 25.03 -6.47
N TYR A 74 29.37 25.78 -5.58
CA TYR A 74 27.92 25.67 -5.35
C TYR A 74 27.18 26.86 -5.93
N GLU A 75 26.20 26.59 -6.79
CA GLU A 75 25.09 27.49 -7.06
C GLU A 75 23.94 27.14 -6.10
N ILE A 76 23.67 27.99 -5.11
CA ILE A 76 22.40 27.93 -4.37
C ILE A 76 21.34 28.56 -5.29
N THR A 77 20.67 27.75 -6.11
CA THR A 77 19.83 28.28 -7.21
C THR A 77 18.46 28.82 -6.79
N LYS A 78 17.97 28.57 -5.55
CA LYS A 78 16.74 29.19 -5.01
C LYS A 78 16.52 28.91 -3.52
N PHE A 79 16.39 29.96 -2.72
CA PHE A 79 15.90 29.91 -1.33
C PHE A 79 14.49 30.51 -1.32
N ASN A 80 13.45 29.68 -1.15
CA ASN A 80 12.06 30.14 -1.16
C ASN A 80 11.50 30.03 0.26
N ILE A 81 11.41 31.15 0.97
CA ILE A 81 10.88 31.23 2.34
C ILE A 81 9.36 31.41 2.25
N ASN A 82 8.63 30.31 2.08
CA ASN A 82 7.25 30.27 2.56
C ASN A 82 7.33 29.86 4.04
N LYS A 83 6.75 30.69 4.92
CA LYS A 83 6.92 30.65 6.40
C LYS A 83 6.69 29.29 7.08
N THR A 84 6.09 28.32 6.41
CA THR A 84 5.74 27.00 6.97
C THR A 84 6.48 25.84 6.31
N VAL A 85 7.05 25.99 5.11
CA VAL A 85 7.72 24.88 4.40
C VAL A 85 8.99 25.36 3.71
N GLY A 86 10.14 24.93 4.23
CA GLY A 86 11.45 25.17 3.64
C GLY A 86 11.89 23.99 2.76
N ARG A 87 12.49 24.26 1.61
CA ARG A 87 13.06 23.24 0.71
C ARG A 87 14.52 23.57 0.43
N ILE A 88 15.42 22.60 0.66
CA ILE A 88 16.83 22.68 0.34
C ILE A 88 17.16 21.62 -0.69
N ILE A 89 17.87 22.01 -1.75
CA ILE A 89 18.34 21.10 -2.80
C ILE A 89 19.87 21.21 -2.84
N TRP A 90 20.52 20.05 -2.79
CA TRP A 90 21.97 19.90 -2.96
C TRP A 90 22.21 19.10 -4.22
N GLU A 91 22.96 19.62 -5.17
CA GLU A 91 23.20 18.98 -6.46
C GLU A 91 24.69 19.04 -6.81
N VAL A 92 25.28 17.89 -7.15
CA VAL A 92 26.67 17.73 -7.56
C VAL A 92 26.72 16.72 -8.69
N GLU A 93 27.10 17.18 -9.89
CA GLU A 93 27.10 16.41 -11.12
C GLU A 93 25.74 15.72 -11.37
N LYS A 94 25.70 14.39 -11.24
CA LYS A 94 24.53 13.55 -11.48
C LYS A 94 23.77 13.25 -10.18
N ASN A 95 24.28 13.64 -9.02
CA ASN A 95 23.71 13.31 -7.72
C ASN A 95 22.98 14.51 -7.14
N LYS A 96 21.79 14.28 -6.59
CA LYS A 96 20.96 15.33 -6.00
C LYS A 96 20.28 14.85 -4.73
N ILE A 97 20.22 15.72 -3.72
CA ILE A 97 19.56 15.48 -2.45
C ILE A 97 18.56 16.60 -2.23
N GLU A 98 17.31 16.23 -1.98
CA GLU A 98 16.25 17.15 -1.63
C GLU A 98 15.87 16.95 -0.17
N ILE A 99 15.79 18.04 0.58
CA ILE A 99 15.39 18.06 1.98
C ILE A 99 14.23 19.04 2.15
N LEU A 100 13.16 18.59 2.81
CA LEU A 100 12.00 19.41 3.13
C LEU A 100 11.89 19.58 4.64
N TYR A 101 11.57 20.80 5.05
CA TYR A 101 11.36 21.22 6.43
C TYR A 101 9.95 21.75 6.61
N TYR A 102 9.39 21.54 7.79
CA TYR A 102 8.17 22.17 8.27
C TYR A 102 8.44 22.69 9.68
N ASP A 103 8.26 24.00 9.92
CA ASP A 103 8.57 24.67 11.19
C ASP A 103 9.94 24.22 11.76
N ASP A 104 11.00 24.39 10.97
CA ASP A 104 12.39 23.98 11.26
C ASP A 104 12.64 22.47 11.49
N THR A 105 11.60 21.65 11.42
CA THR A 105 11.72 20.19 11.57
C THR A 105 11.86 19.53 10.19
N ARG A 106 12.88 18.69 10.02
CA ARG A 106 13.07 17.93 8.77
C ARG A 106 11.98 16.86 8.63
N ILE A 107 11.10 17.03 7.65
CA ILE A 107 9.98 16.11 7.40
C ILE A 107 10.21 15.14 6.25
N ARG A 108 11.15 15.45 5.34
CA ARG A 108 11.43 14.58 4.17
C ARG A 108 12.86 14.73 3.67
N GLN A 109 13.41 13.63 3.18
CA GLN A 109 14.68 13.58 2.47
C GLN A 109 14.63 12.60 1.30
N ILE A 110 15.02 13.05 0.11
CA ILE A 110 15.05 12.23 -1.10
C ILE A 110 16.44 12.31 -1.75
N TRP A 111 16.94 11.17 -2.24
CA TRP A 111 18.19 11.06 -3.00
C TRP A 111 17.88 10.71 -4.45
N TYR A 112 18.57 11.38 -5.36
CA TYR A 112 18.45 11.22 -6.79
C TYR A 112 19.83 10.96 -7.42
N ARG A 113 19.82 10.19 -8.51
CA ARG A 113 20.94 10.01 -9.45
C ARG A 113 20.38 10.15 -10.87
N ASN A 114 20.94 11.05 -11.68
CA ASN A 114 20.43 11.42 -13.01
C ASN A 114 18.93 11.78 -12.98
N GLU A 115 18.51 12.67 -12.08
CA GLU A 115 17.10 13.07 -11.86
C GLU A 115 16.12 11.93 -11.52
N LYS A 116 16.62 10.73 -11.19
CA LYS A 116 15.81 9.58 -10.77
C LYS A 116 16.09 9.24 -9.32
N LYS A 117 15.04 9.00 -8.52
CA LYS A 117 15.17 8.54 -7.13
C LYS A 117 16.06 7.31 -7.08
N HIS A 118 17.17 7.42 -6.38
CA HIS A 118 18.20 6.40 -6.41
C HIS A 118 19.11 6.55 -5.18
N ARG A 119 19.39 5.43 -4.50
CA ARG A 119 20.46 5.36 -3.51
C ARG A 119 20.92 3.92 -3.29
N GLU A 120 22.22 3.68 -3.44
CA GLU A 120 22.79 2.35 -3.22
C GLU A 120 22.74 1.97 -1.73
N ASN A 121 22.25 0.76 -1.43
CA ASN A 121 22.19 0.12 -0.10
C ASN A 121 21.41 0.85 1.02
N LYS A 122 20.92 2.07 0.78
CA LYS A 122 20.21 2.93 1.74
C LYS A 122 18.88 3.40 1.15
N PRO A 123 17.91 3.84 1.96
CA PRO A 123 16.65 4.38 1.45
C PRO A 123 16.92 5.63 0.60
N ALA A 124 16.27 5.71 -0.56
CA ALA A 124 16.31 6.88 -1.41
C ALA A 124 15.20 7.89 -1.08
N TRP A 125 14.25 7.52 -0.21
CA TRP A 125 13.23 8.42 0.32
C TRP A 125 12.98 8.08 1.78
N ILE A 126 13.12 9.07 2.65
CA ILE A 126 12.81 8.99 4.06
C ILE A 126 11.84 10.13 4.42
N GLU A 127 10.86 9.86 5.27
CA GLU A 127 10.01 10.88 5.87
C GLU A 127 9.94 10.70 7.38
N TRP A 128 9.68 11.82 8.06
CA TRP A 128 9.49 11.90 9.49
C TRP A 128 8.14 12.54 9.81
N TYR A 129 7.60 12.22 10.98
CA TYR A 129 6.52 13.01 11.58
C TYR A 129 7.04 14.40 11.96
N THR A 130 6.14 15.35 12.16
CA THR A 130 6.48 16.69 12.65
C THR A 130 7.06 16.67 14.07
N SER A 131 6.85 15.60 14.82
CA SER A 131 7.48 15.33 16.11
C SER A 131 8.92 14.78 15.99
N GLY A 132 9.37 14.47 14.77
CA GLY A 132 10.75 14.06 14.48
C GLY A 132 10.97 12.54 14.37
N GLU A 133 10.00 11.71 14.77
CA GLU A 133 10.11 10.25 14.62
C GLU A 133 9.96 9.82 13.16
N LEU A 134 10.59 8.70 12.82
CA LEU A 134 10.56 8.13 11.48
C LEU A 134 9.13 7.67 11.12
N SER A 135 8.58 8.16 10.01
CA SER A 135 7.24 7.76 9.55
C SER A 135 7.31 6.81 8.36
N PHE A 136 8.37 6.91 7.53
CA PHE A 136 8.44 6.21 6.26
C PHE A 136 9.87 6.06 5.72
N MET A 137 10.13 4.94 5.05
CA MET A 137 11.33 4.70 4.25
C MET A 137 10.97 3.93 2.99
N SER A 138 11.60 4.30 1.88
CA SER A 138 11.51 3.55 0.64
C SER A 138 12.84 3.53 -0.11
N TRP A 139 13.14 2.37 -0.70
CA TRP A 139 14.37 2.10 -1.43
C TRP A 139 14.09 2.12 -2.92
N PHE A 140 14.85 2.93 -3.67
CA PHE A 140 14.68 3.08 -5.10
C PHE A 140 15.99 2.84 -5.86
N LYS A 141 15.86 2.23 -7.04
CA LYS A 141 16.88 2.17 -8.08
C LYS A 141 16.29 2.75 -9.35
N ASP A 142 16.77 3.94 -9.72
CA ASP A 142 16.39 4.65 -10.95
C ASP A 142 14.88 4.89 -11.07
N ASN A 143 14.29 5.56 -10.07
CA ASN A 143 12.86 5.83 -9.88
C ASN A 143 11.98 4.62 -9.57
N ASN A 144 12.55 3.42 -9.53
CA ASN A 144 11.76 2.25 -9.27
C ASN A 144 12.01 1.65 -7.88
N PRO A 145 10.96 1.34 -7.10
CA PRO A 145 11.12 0.71 -5.80
C PRO A 145 11.82 -0.65 -5.92
N TYR A 146 12.91 -0.82 -5.16
CA TYR A 146 13.72 -2.03 -5.21
C TYR A 146 14.53 -2.22 -3.93
N ARG A 147 14.45 -3.42 -3.36
CA ARG A 147 15.37 -3.87 -2.31
C ARG A 147 15.47 -5.38 -2.29
N LEU A 148 16.69 -5.90 -2.36
CA LEU A 148 16.92 -7.34 -2.32
C LEU A 148 16.67 -7.87 -0.90
N ASN A 149 15.91 -8.97 -0.77
CA ASN A 149 15.64 -9.73 0.45
C ASN A 149 14.95 -9.01 1.62
N LYS A 150 14.72 -7.69 1.52
CA LYS A 150 14.10 -6.85 2.56
C LYS A 150 12.96 -6.03 1.95
N PRO A 151 12.03 -5.47 2.74
CA PRO A 151 10.97 -4.63 2.21
C PRO A 151 11.57 -3.41 1.50
N ALA A 152 11.05 -3.12 0.30
CA ALA A 152 11.38 -1.92 -0.47
C ALA A 152 10.63 -0.69 0.06
N TYR A 153 9.59 -0.91 0.86
CA TYR A 153 8.80 0.12 1.54
C TYR A 153 8.57 -0.32 2.98
N ILE A 154 8.78 0.59 3.92
CA ILE A 154 8.41 0.42 5.32
C ILE A 154 7.81 1.74 5.83
N SER A 155 6.71 1.67 6.58
CA SER A 155 6.18 2.82 7.32
C SER A 155 5.85 2.44 8.75
N TRP A 156 5.86 3.42 9.64
CA TRP A 156 5.65 3.26 11.07
C TRP A 156 4.43 4.05 11.55
N PHE A 157 3.94 3.72 12.74
CA PHE A 157 3.04 4.56 13.52
C PHE A 157 3.86 5.57 14.35
N LYS A 158 3.18 6.57 14.94
CA LYS A 158 3.85 7.58 15.79
C LYS A 158 4.53 6.96 17.01
N ASN A 159 3.98 5.88 17.56
CA ASN A 159 4.58 5.13 18.65
C ASN A 159 5.83 4.31 18.24
N GLY A 160 6.26 4.38 16.97
CA GLY A 160 7.43 3.66 16.44
C GLY A 160 7.17 2.20 16.03
N SER A 161 5.97 1.67 16.24
CA SER A 161 5.59 0.34 15.75
C SER A 161 5.47 0.30 14.22
N VAL A 162 5.75 -0.85 13.62
CA VAL A 162 5.66 -1.01 12.16
C VAL A 162 4.21 -0.99 11.73
N LYS A 163 3.86 -0.09 10.82
CA LYS A 163 2.52 0.02 10.24
C LYS A 163 2.37 -0.85 9.00
N LYS A 164 3.38 -0.89 8.14
CA LYS A 164 3.28 -1.52 6.82
C LYS A 164 4.64 -1.85 6.22
N GLU A 165 4.73 -2.98 5.55
CA GLU A 165 5.90 -3.44 4.81
C GLU A 165 5.49 -3.97 3.43
N ILE A 166 6.24 -3.59 2.39
CA ILE A 166 5.99 -4.08 1.02
C ILE A 166 7.31 -4.53 0.38
N TRP A 167 7.30 -5.73 -0.17
CA TRP A 167 8.39 -6.30 -0.95
C TRP A 167 8.12 -6.10 -2.43
N MET A 168 9.14 -5.66 -3.17
CA MET A 168 9.03 -5.37 -4.60
C MET A 168 10.22 -5.97 -5.34
N ILE A 169 9.93 -6.69 -6.42
CA ILE A 169 10.90 -7.27 -7.36
C ILE A 169 10.48 -6.82 -8.75
N ASN A 170 11.41 -6.28 -9.54
CA ASN A 170 11.13 -5.76 -10.89
C ASN A 170 9.89 -4.85 -10.91
N TYR A 171 9.81 -3.97 -9.92
CA TYR A 171 8.83 -2.88 -9.84
C TYR A 171 7.39 -3.35 -9.55
N LYS A 172 7.22 -4.64 -9.28
CA LYS A 172 5.93 -5.24 -8.92
C LYS A 172 6.00 -5.79 -7.50
N ILE A 173 4.89 -5.72 -6.78
CA ILE A 173 4.79 -6.29 -5.43
C ILE A 173 4.98 -7.81 -5.54
N SER A 174 6.05 -8.32 -4.95
CA SER A 174 6.48 -9.70 -5.16
C SER A 174 7.39 -10.17 -4.05
N ARG A 175 7.18 -11.39 -3.57
CA ARG A 175 8.07 -12.04 -2.61
C ARG A 175 8.02 -13.56 -2.78
N ILE A 176 9.20 -14.17 -2.94
CA ILE A 176 9.31 -15.64 -3.10
C ILE A 176 8.94 -16.34 -1.79
N LYS A 177 9.53 -15.89 -0.68
CA LYS A 177 9.37 -16.47 0.66
C LYS A 177 8.52 -15.54 1.54
N GLY A 178 7.29 -15.96 1.84
CA GLY A 178 6.36 -15.21 2.69
C GLY A 178 5.49 -14.19 1.96
N PRO A 179 4.69 -13.40 2.71
CA PRO A 179 3.82 -12.38 2.14
C PRO A 179 4.62 -11.20 1.58
N ALA A 180 4.17 -10.69 0.44
CA ALA A 180 4.76 -9.54 -0.25
C ALA A 180 4.20 -8.20 0.25
N TYR A 181 3.09 -8.24 0.99
CA TYR A 181 2.47 -7.09 1.64
C TYR A 181 2.09 -7.50 3.06
N GLN A 182 2.44 -6.67 4.03
CA GLN A 182 2.02 -6.83 5.41
C GLN A 182 1.61 -5.47 5.98
N GLU A 183 0.57 -5.45 6.80
CA GLU A 183 0.08 -4.28 7.50
C GLU A 183 -0.35 -4.70 8.91
N TRP A 184 -0.13 -3.83 9.88
CA TRP A 184 -0.41 -4.06 11.29
C TRP A 184 -1.27 -2.93 11.85
N TYR A 185 -1.94 -3.25 12.95
CA TYR A 185 -2.51 -2.27 13.87
C TYR A 185 -1.43 -1.68 14.78
N GLU A 186 -1.73 -0.56 15.42
CA GLU A 186 -0.80 0.15 16.30
C GLU A 186 -0.39 -0.67 17.55
N ASN A 187 -1.20 -1.66 17.92
CA ASN A 187 -0.91 -2.64 18.97
C ASN A 187 -0.06 -3.84 18.49
N ASN A 188 0.57 -3.74 17.31
CA ASN A 188 1.39 -4.77 16.65
C ASN A 188 0.65 -6.04 16.22
N ILE A 189 -0.68 -6.07 16.29
CA ILE A 189 -1.46 -7.18 15.74
C ILE A 189 -1.49 -7.07 14.23
N LYS A 190 -1.23 -8.17 13.52
CA LYS A 190 -1.33 -8.23 12.06
C LYS A 190 -2.75 -7.83 11.65
N LYS A 191 -2.86 -6.96 10.65
CA LYS A 191 -4.12 -6.50 10.08
C LYS A 191 -4.39 -7.15 8.73
N ILE A 192 -3.37 -7.16 7.86
CA ILE A 192 -3.47 -7.73 6.51
C ILE A 192 -2.15 -8.37 6.12
N GLU A 193 -2.22 -9.52 5.46
CA GLU A 193 -1.10 -10.10 4.72
C GLU A 193 -1.56 -10.45 3.30
N LYS A 194 -0.70 -10.23 2.30
CA LYS A 194 -0.95 -10.66 0.91
C LYS A 194 0.27 -11.36 0.32
N TRP A 195 0.03 -12.51 -0.30
CA TRP A 195 1.02 -13.31 -1.01
C TRP A 195 0.86 -13.00 -2.48
N LEU A 196 1.82 -12.25 -3.02
CA LEU A 196 1.78 -11.76 -4.38
C LEU A 196 3.08 -12.14 -5.10
N ILE A 197 2.96 -12.51 -6.37
CA ILE A 197 4.08 -12.66 -7.31
C ILE A 197 3.78 -11.77 -8.50
N ASN A 198 4.70 -10.84 -8.77
CA ASN A 198 4.58 -9.88 -9.88
C ASN A 198 3.24 -9.11 -9.85
N GLY A 199 2.77 -8.72 -8.66
CA GLY A 199 1.52 -8.00 -8.44
C GLY A 199 0.26 -8.88 -8.40
N ASN A 200 0.35 -10.15 -8.81
CA ASN A 200 -0.80 -11.04 -8.87
C ASN A 200 -0.88 -11.97 -7.63
N PRO A 201 -2.09 -12.37 -7.21
CA PRO A 201 -2.29 -13.39 -6.17
C PRO A 201 -1.46 -14.65 -6.38
N LYS A 202 -0.64 -15.02 -5.40
CA LYS A 202 0.09 -16.28 -5.39
C LYS A 202 -0.86 -17.40 -4.97
N ILE A 203 -1.44 -18.09 -5.95
CA ILE A 203 -2.35 -19.20 -5.68
C ILE A 203 -1.55 -20.45 -5.32
N LYS A 204 -1.71 -20.92 -4.08
CA LYS A 204 -1.16 -22.19 -3.62
C LYS A 204 -2.23 -22.94 -2.83
N LYS A 205 -2.37 -24.25 -3.08
CA LYS A 205 -3.35 -25.10 -2.40
C LYS A 205 -3.23 -24.97 -0.89
N GLY A 206 -4.36 -24.70 -0.22
CA GLY A 206 -4.43 -24.56 1.25
C GLY A 206 -3.79 -23.30 1.82
N ILE A 207 -3.31 -22.35 1.00
CA ILE A 207 -2.74 -21.09 1.48
C ILE A 207 -3.53 -19.93 0.87
N PRO A 208 -4.14 -19.06 1.70
CA PRO A 208 -4.83 -17.88 1.19
C PRO A 208 -3.80 -16.91 0.59
N TRP A 209 -4.17 -16.26 -0.52
CA TRP A 209 -3.35 -15.20 -1.07
C TRP A 209 -3.55 -13.88 -0.32
N LYS A 210 -4.61 -13.76 0.48
CA LYS A 210 -4.85 -12.63 1.38
C LYS A 210 -5.56 -13.10 2.65
N THR A 211 -5.08 -12.64 3.79
CA THR A 211 -5.74 -12.83 5.10
C THR A 211 -5.93 -11.48 5.77
N ILE A 212 -7.05 -11.31 6.46
CA ILE A 212 -7.39 -10.12 7.25
C ILE A 212 -7.71 -10.56 8.68
N TRP A 213 -7.24 -9.79 9.66
CA TRP A 213 -7.54 -9.97 11.07
C TRP A 213 -8.13 -8.69 11.65
N ASN A 214 -8.82 -8.81 12.79
CA ASN A 214 -9.29 -7.68 13.59
C ASN A 214 -8.23 -7.23 14.61
N GLU A 215 -8.51 -6.13 15.32
CA GLU A 215 -7.63 -5.56 16.34
C GLU A 215 -7.36 -6.47 17.53
N LYS A 216 -8.19 -7.51 17.74
CA LYS A 216 -8.01 -8.53 18.78
C LYS A 216 -7.16 -9.72 18.30
N GLY A 217 -6.78 -9.75 17.02
CA GLY A 217 -5.96 -10.82 16.41
C GLY A 217 -6.75 -12.00 15.86
N TYR A 218 -8.08 -11.95 15.86
CA TYR A 218 -8.90 -12.98 15.24
C TYR A 218 -8.97 -12.75 13.73
N LYS A 219 -8.87 -13.83 12.96
CA LYS A 219 -9.11 -13.78 11.52
C LYS A 219 -10.53 -13.25 11.27
N ILE A 220 -10.67 -12.44 10.24
CA ILE A 220 -11.97 -11.97 9.70
C ILE A 220 -12.22 -12.64 8.36
N GLU A 221 -11.19 -12.69 7.50
CA GLU A 221 -11.31 -13.19 6.13
C GLU A 221 -10.05 -13.91 5.68
N ASP A 222 -10.22 -15.02 4.97
CA ASP A 222 -9.19 -15.67 4.15
C ASP A 222 -9.66 -15.74 2.70
N HIS A 223 -8.83 -15.26 1.77
CA HIS A 223 -9.09 -15.25 0.33
C HIS A 223 -8.18 -16.25 -0.38
N TYR A 224 -8.75 -17.17 -1.13
CA TYR A 224 -8.06 -18.19 -1.91
C TYR A 224 -8.27 -17.97 -3.41
N GLY A 225 -7.43 -18.62 -4.22
CA GLY A 225 -7.61 -18.61 -5.68
C GLY A 225 -8.84 -19.40 -6.11
N TYR A 226 -9.28 -19.15 -7.35
CA TYR A 226 -10.32 -19.92 -8.02
C TYR A 226 -9.93 -21.39 -8.14
N THR A 227 -10.44 -22.21 -7.22
CA THR A 227 -10.28 -23.66 -7.27
C THR A 227 -11.60 -24.34 -6.96
N ILE A 228 -11.85 -25.48 -7.59
CA ILE A 228 -13.06 -26.27 -7.34
C ILE A 228 -13.01 -26.95 -5.95
N SER A 229 -11.81 -27.11 -5.40
CA SER A 229 -11.55 -27.89 -4.18
C SER A 229 -11.55 -27.08 -2.89
N HIS A 230 -11.39 -25.75 -2.94
CA HIS A 230 -11.32 -24.89 -1.75
C HIS A 230 -12.21 -23.66 -1.93
N PRO A 231 -12.85 -23.17 -0.86
CA PRO A 231 -13.61 -21.93 -0.92
C PRO A 231 -12.69 -20.77 -1.26
N ASN A 232 -13.17 -19.86 -2.10
CA ASN A 232 -12.49 -18.62 -2.47
C ASN A 232 -12.45 -17.62 -1.33
N LEU A 233 -13.47 -17.65 -0.47
CA LEU A 233 -13.60 -16.74 0.67
C LEU A 233 -14.08 -17.55 1.87
N ILE A 234 -13.35 -17.43 2.97
CA ILE A 234 -13.79 -17.89 4.28
C ILE A 234 -13.89 -16.66 5.17
N THR A 235 -15.02 -16.49 5.86
CA THR A 235 -15.16 -15.46 6.89
C THR A 235 -15.33 -16.09 8.25
N TYR A 236 -15.00 -15.35 9.31
CA TYR A 236 -14.99 -15.84 10.68
C TYR A 236 -15.77 -14.92 11.63
N TYR A 237 -16.22 -15.49 12.74
CA TYR A 237 -16.75 -14.76 13.89
C TYR A 237 -15.61 -14.23 14.78
N GLU A 238 -15.95 -13.32 15.70
CA GLU A 238 -14.97 -12.81 16.68
C GLU A 238 -14.39 -13.89 17.59
N ASN A 239 -15.08 -15.01 17.79
CA ASN A 239 -14.58 -16.16 18.55
C ASN A 239 -13.64 -17.06 17.72
N GLY A 240 -13.30 -16.67 16.49
CA GLY A 240 -12.42 -17.40 15.57
C GLY A 240 -13.07 -18.57 14.84
N ARG A 241 -14.34 -18.90 15.11
CA ARG A 241 -15.06 -19.93 14.38
C ARG A 241 -15.43 -19.45 12.98
N LYS A 242 -15.50 -20.40 12.04
CA LYS A 242 -15.95 -20.09 10.67
C LYS A 242 -17.38 -19.59 10.70
N LYS A 243 -17.63 -18.53 9.93
CA LYS A 243 -18.94 -17.93 9.73
C LYS A 243 -19.49 -18.30 8.36
N THR A 244 -18.69 -18.11 7.30
CA THR A 244 -19.09 -18.51 5.95
C THR A 244 -17.94 -19.10 5.15
N GLU A 245 -18.28 -19.97 4.21
CA GLU A 245 -17.41 -20.43 3.13
C GLU A 245 -18.11 -20.20 1.80
N GLN A 246 -17.40 -19.60 0.85
CA GLN A 246 -17.95 -19.24 -0.45
C GLN A 246 -17.06 -19.74 -1.59
N TRP A 247 -17.69 -20.37 -2.58
CA TRP A 247 -17.08 -20.74 -3.84
C TRP A 247 -17.62 -19.81 -4.91
N GLN A 248 -16.73 -18.98 -5.45
CA GLN A 248 -17.04 -17.97 -6.44
C GLN A 248 -16.25 -18.24 -7.71
N THR A 249 -16.78 -17.79 -8.82
CA THR A 249 -16.15 -17.74 -10.14
C THR A 249 -16.21 -16.30 -10.63
N ASN A 250 -15.64 -16.00 -11.79
CA ASN A 250 -15.83 -14.69 -12.42
C ASN A 250 -17.31 -14.37 -12.69
N SER A 251 -18.16 -15.39 -12.81
CA SER A 251 -19.62 -15.27 -12.94
C SER A 251 -20.38 -15.26 -11.61
N GLY A 252 -19.69 -15.13 -10.48
CA GLY A 252 -20.27 -15.13 -9.14
C GLY A 252 -20.28 -16.50 -8.46
N LEU A 253 -21.13 -16.67 -7.43
CA LEU A 253 -21.25 -17.90 -6.64
C LEU A 253 -21.54 -19.08 -7.56
N SER A 254 -20.65 -20.08 -7.52
CA SER A 254 -20.81 -21.28 -8.32
C SER A 254 -19.95 -22.43 -7.81
N ARG A 255 -20.55 -23.62 -7.72
CA ARG A 255 -19.84 -24.87 -7.44
C ARG A 255 -20.64 -26.06 -7.95
N PHE A 256 -19.99 -26.94 -8.72
CA PHE A 256 -20.66 -28.12 -9.29
C PHE A 256 -20.73 -29.32 -8.33
N THR A 257 -19.77 -29.45 -7.43
CA THR A 257 -19.59 -30.65 -6.59
C THR A 257 -20.23 -30.54 -5.21
N GLY A 258 -20.83 -29.40 -4.86
CA GLY A 258 -21.36 -29.16 -3.52
C GLY A 258 -21.96 -27.78 -3.37
N PRO A 259 -22.33 -27.38 -2.14
CA PRO A 259 -22.83 -26.04 -1.89
C PRO A 259 -21.75 -25.00 -2.20
N ALA A 260 -22.16 -23.93 -2.88
CA ALA A 260 -21.29 -22.80 -3.19
C ALA A 260 -21.28 -21.76 -2.08
N LEU A 261 -22.21 -21.84 -1.12
CA LEU A 261 -22.25 -21.03 0.08
C LEU A 261 -22.61 -21.94 1.27
N ILE A 262 -21.80 -21.91 2.30
CA ILE A 262 -22.06 -22.58 3.57
C ILE A 262 -21.98 -21.53 4.68
N LYS A 263 -22.91 -21.56 5.64
CA LYS A 263 -22.89 -20.69 6.82
C LYS A 263 -23.04 -21.51 8.09
N TRP A 264 -22.34 -21.09 9.12
CA TRP A 264 -22.44 -21.63 10.47
C TRP A 264 -22.86 -20.52 11.42
N ASP A 265 -23.48 -20.87 12.54
CA ASP A 265 -23.75 -19.95 13.64
C ASP A 265 -22.49 -19.69 14.50
N LYS A 266 -22.62 -18.83 15.52
CA LYS A 266 -21.51 -18.48 16.42
C LYS A 266 -21.06 -19.68 17.28
N GLU A 267 -21.95 -20.65 17.51
CA GLU A 267 -21.68 -21.90 18.20
C GLU A 267 -20.96 -22.93 17.30
N GLY A 268 -20.90 -22.69 15.99
CA GLY A 268 -20.27 -23.55 15.00
C GLY A 268 -21.20 -24.60 14.41
N TYR A 269 -22.50 -24.56 14.70
CA TYR A 269 -23.47 -25.43 14.05
C TYR A 269 -23.75 -24.94 12.63
N LEU A 270 -23.88 -25.88 11.71
CA LEU A 270 -24.30 -25.58 10.34
C LEU A 270 -25.68 -24.94 10.37
N GLU A 271 -25.83 -23.78 9.74
CA GLU A 271 -27.10 -23.02 9.70
C GLU A 271 -27.69 -23.05 8.29
N TYR A 272 -26.83 -23.02 7.25
CA TYR A 272 -27.27 -22.86 5.87
C TYR A 272 -26.31 -23.49 4.86
N GLU A 273 -26.89 -24.13 3.85
CA GLU A 273 -26.21 -24.54 2.64
C GLU A 273 -26.97 -24.05 1.40
N GLY A 274 -26.25 -23.42 0.47
CA GLY A 274 -26.78 -22.94 -0.80
C GLY A 274 -25.97 -23.45 -1.99
N TRP A 275 -26.64 -24.05 -2.96
CA TRP A 275 -26.06 -24.50 -4.22
C TRP A 275 -26.33 -23.45 -5.30
N TYR A 276 -25.27 -22.99 -5.96
CA TYR A 276 -25.35 -21.94 -6.96
C TYR A 276 -24.65 -22.33 -8.26
N TYR A 277 -25.18 -21.81 -9.36
CA TYR A 277 -24.54 -21.75 -10.67
C TYR A 277 -24.71 -20.34 -11.23
N ARG A 278 -23.60 -19.60 -11.38
CA ARG A 278 -23.60 -18.20 -11.86
C ARG A 278 -24.54 -17.29 -11.07
N ASN A 279 -24.44 -17.33 -9.73
CA ASN A 279 -25.33 -16.63 -8.77
C ASN A 279 -26.80 -17.08 -8.76
N ILE A 280 -27.20 -18.06 -9.57
CA ILE A 280 -28.56 -18.60 -9.57
C ILE A 280 -28.58 -19.86 -8.71
N PHE A 281 -29.57 -20.00 -7.83
CA PHE A 281 -29.75 -21.22 -7.05
C PHE A 281 -30.00 -22.40 -7.99
N TYR A 282 -29.17 -23.44 -7.88
CA TYR A 282 -29.24 -24.60 -8.74
C TYR A 282 -28.69 -25.84 -8.05
N ARG A 283 -29.52 -26.88 -7.96
CA ARG A 283 -29.08 -28.23 -7.59
C ARG A 283 -29.92 -29.26 -8.34
N LYS A 284 -29.27 -30.16 -9.07
CA LYS A 284 -29.97 -31.18 -9.87
C LYS A 284 -30.82 -32.09 -8.96
N ASN A 285 -32.13 -32.09 -9.21
CA ASN A 285 -33.13 -32.97 -8.57
C ASN A 285 -33.19 -32.91 -7.03
N ARG A 286 -32.73 -31.82 -6.41
CA ARG A 286 -32.71 -31.66 -4.94
C ARG A 286 -32.87 -30.19 -4.57
N ASP A 287 -33.13 -29.93 -3.29
CA ASP A 287 -33.25 -28.57 -2.76
C ASP A 287 -31.93 -27.82 -2.89
N ALA A 288 -32.02 -26.63 -3.49
CA ALA A 288 -30.87 -25.76 -3.76
C ALA A 288 -30.53 -24.87 -2.56
N GLN A 289 -31.40 -24.82 -1.56
CA GLN A 289 -31.17 -24.14 -0.29
C GLN A 289 -31.69 -25.01 0.85
N ILE A 290 -30.87 -25.18 1.88
CA ILE A 290 -31.21 -25.97 3.07
C ILE A 290 -30.82 -25.16 4.30
N TRP A 291 -31.73 -25.06 5.26
CA TRP A 291 -31.51 -24.47 6.57
C TRP A 291 -31.58 -25.55 7.64
N TRP A 292 -30.73 -25.41 8.63
CA TRP A 292 -30.52 -26.40 9.69
C TRP A 292 -30.74 -25.74 11.06
N ASN A 293 -31.21 -26.50 12.04
CA ASN A 293 -31.16 -26.08 13.45
C ASN A 293 -29.91 -26.62 14.16
N HIS A 294 -29.70 -26.16 15.39
CA HIS A 294 -28.60 -26.59 16.27
C HIS A 294 -28.57 -28.10 16.58
N LYS A 295 -29.64 -28.86 16.32
CA LYS A 295 -29.67 -30.33 16.46
C LYS A 295 -29.31 -31.06 15.15
N GLY A 296 -28.90 -30.33 14.12
CA GLY A 296 -28.59 -30.87 12.80
C GLY A 296 -29.82 -31.35 12.02
N LYS A 297 -31.02 -30.91 12.37
CA LYS A 297 -32.25 -31.23 11.63
C LYS A 297 -32.59 -30.11 10.64
N ILE A 298 -33.07 -30.48 9.45
CA ILE A 298 -33.54 -29.54 8.44
C ILE A 298 -34.80 -28.84 8.97
N THR A 299 -34.78 -27.51 9.01
CA THR A 299 -35.92 -26.68 9.42
C THR A 299 -36.69 -26.14 8.23
N LYS A 300 -35.99 -25.90 7.13
CA LYS A 300 -36.52 -25.37 5.89
C LYS A 300 -35.66 -25.90 4.74
N SER A 301 -36.29 -26.19 3.61
CA SER A 301 -35.58 -26.39 2.35
C SER A 301 -36.38 -25.78 1.20
N GLU A 302 -35.66 -25.27 0.21
CA GLU A 302 -36.28 -24.68 -0.98
C GLU A 302 -35.70 -25.33 -2.23
N PHE A 303 -36.59 -25.96 -2.99
CA PHE A 303 -36.32 -26.33 -4.36
C PHE A 303 -36.35 -25.07 -5.22
N ARG A 304 -35.27 -24.82 -5.96
CA ARG A 304 -35.25 -23.76 -6.97
C ARG A 304 -34.68 -24.34 -8.25
N PHE A 305 -35.52 -24.37 -9.27
CA PHE A 305 -35.16 -24.77 -10.61
C PHE A 305 -35.53 -23.62 -11.50
N GLU A 306 -34.56 -22.99 -12.17
CA GLU A 306 -34.82 -22.45 -13.50
C GLU A 306 -33.53 -22.13 -14.25
N MET A 307 -33.28 -22.94 -15.28
CA MET A 307 -33.19 -22.39 -16.64
C MET A 307 -33.88 -23.36 -17.59
N LYS A 308 -35.14 -23.07 -17.93
CA LYS A 308 -35.60 -23.26 -19.30
C LYS A 308 -35.23 -21.98 -20.05
N ASN A 309 -34.10 -22.00 -20.76
CA ASN A 309 -33.96 -21.37 -22.08
C ASN A 309 -32.56 -21.62 -22.67
N SER A 310 -32.46 -22.68 -23.47
CA SER A 310 -31.78 -22.67 -24.76
C SER A 310 -32.48 -23.71 -25.67
N TYR A 311 -33.48 -23.24 -26.40
CA TYR A 311 -34.07 -23.80 -27.63
C TYR A 311 -34.50 -25.27 -27.73
N THR A 312 -34.54 -26.05 -26.65
CA THR A 312 -35.18 -27.38 -26.69
C THR A 312 -36.49 -27.32 -25.93
N LEU A 313 -37.58 -27.29 -26.70
CA LEU A 313 -38.96 -27.34 -26.21
C LEU A 313 -39.24 -28.75 -25.65
N VAL A 314 -38.67 -29.07 -24.49
CA VAL A 314 -38.98 -30.31 -23.78
C VAL A 314 -40.17 -30.04 -22.86
N PHE A 315 -41.34 -30.48 -23.32
CA PHE A 315 -42.51 -30.67 -22.47
C PHE A 315 -42.24 -31.85 -21.52
N PHE A 316 -41.90 -31.56 -20.27
CA PHE A 316 -42.15 -32.50 -19.18
C PHE A 316 -43.21 -31.88 -18.29
N TYR A 317 -44.46 -32.20 -18.61
CA TYR A 317 -45.59 -32.02 -17.70
C TYR A 317 -45.81 -33.34 -16.98
N LYS A 318 -45.65 -33.32 -15.65
CA LYS A 318 -46.11 -34.39 -14.76
C LYS A 318 -47.64 -34.39 -14.81
N GLY A 319 -48.23 -35.44 -15.38
CA GLY A 319 -49.62 -35.81 -15.09
C GLY A 319 -50.68 -35.55 -16.16
N PHE A 320 -50.34 -35.43 -17.44
CA PHE A 320 -51.36 -35.52 -18.51
C PHE A 320 -50.97 -36.55 -19.56
N ARG A 321 -51.85 -37.53 -19.76
CA ARG A 321 -51.74 -38.59 -20.76
C ARG A 321 -52.09 -37.97 -22.12
N LEU A 322 -51.11 -37.36 -22.80
CA LEU A 322 -51.28 -36.94 -24.18
C LEU A 322 -51.49 -38.19 -25.04
N MET A 323 -52.69 -38.31 -25.62
CA MET A 323 -52.99 -39.37 -26.56
C MET A 323 -52.13 -39.18 -27.81
N LEU A 324 -51.62 -40.29 -28.37
CA LEU A 324 -50.77 -40.36 -29.56
C LEU A 324 -51.26 -39.46 -30.72
N HIS A 325 -52.56 -39.19 -30.78
CA HIS A 325 -53.23 -38.42 -31.81
C HIS A 325 -52.79 -36.95 -31.91
N GLU A 326 -52.43 -36.30 -30.79
CA GLU A 326 -52.01 -34.89 -30.81
C GLU A 326 -50.56 -34.72 -31.29
N LEU A 327 -49.71 -35.71 -31.04
CA LEU A 327 -48.33 -35.73 -31.56
C LEU A 327 -48.31 -35.90 -33.08
N VAL A 328 -49.24 -36.68 -33.65
CA VAL A 328 -49.42 -36.80 -35.11
C VAL A 328 -49.81 -35.46 -35.72
N TYR A 329 -50.68 -34.69 -35.05
CA TYR A 329 -51.11 -33.37 -35.56
C TYR A 329 -49.96 -32.36 -35.62
N ILE A 330 -49.10 -32.35 -34.61
CA ILE A 330 -47.92 -31.46 -34.59
C ILE A 330 -46.91 -31.89 -35.66
N LEU A 331 -46.70 -33.19 -35.86
CA LEU A 331 -45.81 -33.69 -36.91
C LEU A 331 -46.34 -33.35 -38.31
N LEU A 332 -47.65 -33.50 -38.54
CA LEU A 332 -48.30 -33.13 -39.80
C LEU A 332 -48.22 -31.63 -40.06
N LEU A 333 -48.37 -30.79 -39.03
CA LEU A 333 -48.25 -29.34 -39.16
C LEU A 333 -46.82 -28.91 -39.56
N ILE A 334 -45.80 -29.56 -38.99
CA ILE A 334 -44.40 -29.30 -39.33
C ILE A 334 -44.09 -29.74 -40.76
N ILE A 335 -44.62 -30.88 -41.21
CA ILE A 335 -44.48 -31.34 -42.60
C ILE A 335 -45.18 -30.37 -43.55
N PHE A 336 -46.39 -29.91 -43.19
CA PHE A 336 -47.18 -28.99 -44.02
C PHE A 336 -46.48 -27.64 -44.23
N ILE A 337 -45.90 -27.07 -43.17
CA ILE A 337 -45.14 -25.81 -43.25
C ILE A 337 -43.91 -25.97 -44.14
N LYS A 338 -43.27 -27.14 -44.15
CA LYS A 338 -42.07 -27.42 -44.97
C LYS A 338 -42.34 -27.59 -46.47
N PHE A 339 -43.60 -27.76 -46.86
CA PHE A 339 -44.01 -27.90 -48.26
C PHE A 339 -44.59 -26.59 -48.84
N TYR A 340 -44.94 -25.63 -47.99
CA TYR A 340 -45.58 -24.37 -48.40
C TYR A 340 -44.68 -23.12 -48.31
N TYR A 341 -43.46 -23.28 -47.79
CA TYR A 341 -42.35 -22.33 -47.86
C TYR A 341 -41.12 -23.07 -48.38
#